data_AF-A0A5B9WFM0-F1
#
_entry.id   AF-A0A5B9WFM0-F1
#
_cell.length_a   1.000
_cell.length_b   1.000
_cell.length_c   1.000
_cell.angle_alpha   90.00
_cell.angle_beta   90.00
_cell.angle_gamma   90.00
#
_symmetry.space_group_name_H-M   'P 1'
#
loop_
_entity.id
_entity.type
_entity.pdbx_description
1 polymer ?
#
loop_
_entity_poly.entity_id
_entity_poly.type
_entity_poly.pdbx_seq_one_letter_code
_entity_poly.pdbx_strand_id
1 'polypeptide(L)'
;MKRLLIVLLVIALIGWSFAAAARRRRVSESEYQYARAAEARREAASAQSDARREARRAAEEARRAMREARDEAQRALREAGREIREAFHEAREAWHQAGDENRDAWAEGADEVREAVAEAAQDARECVADIPVPIVPGTRTVEASPEPPRAPESPEAPEPPGFPGLARDHAAPQPPAAPQAPSRPRAARPQATPATRPAEPERWVVGLVSVTEERAHAEARKKLEQEVSDWLESHDIPRSWTPPARLVEGMIRESRISRIDKEYGTVYEVRIRPDFSPERMATLRQAYRDQLVRGRLVLLGSALAFVLTCLAALSGYIRADEATRGYYTNRLRMLTAVGVGAAGGAIYHWIA
;
A
#
# COMPACT_ATOMS: atom_id res chain seq x y z
N MET A 1 66.66 65.43 58.31
CA MET A 1 66.11 65.40 56.94
C MET A 1 66.75 64.33 56.03
N LYS A 2 68.09 64.24 55.87
CA LYS A 2 68.73 63.24 54.97
C LYS A 2 68.35 61.77 55.21
N ARG A 3 68.21 61.32 56.46
CA ARG A 3 67.85 59.92 56.78
C ARG A 3 66.43 59.53 56.32
N LEU A 4 65.49 60.46 56.32
CA LEU A 4 64.10 60.22 55.91
C LEU A 4 63.98 60.03 54.39
N LEU A 5 64.80 60.77 53.63
CA LEU A 5 64.85 60.68 52.17
C LEU A 5 65.43 59.34 51.71
N ILE A 6 66.43 58.80 52.42
CA ILE A 6 66.99 57.47 52.14
C ILE A 6 65.95 56.37 52.36
N VAL A 7 65.17 56.44 53.45
CA VAL A 7 64.12 55.45 53.75
C VAL A 7 63.02 55.46 52.68
N LEU A 8 62.56 56.65 52.25
CA LEU A 8 61.57 56.77 51.17
C LEU A 8 62.08 56.19 49.85
N LEU A 9 63.36 56.42 49.52
CA LEU A 9 63.95 55.91 48.29
C LEU A 9 64.04 54.38 48.30
N VAL A 10 64.40 53.77 49.44
CA VAL A 10 64.40 52.31 49.61
C VAL A 10 62.99 51.73 49.48
N ILE A 11 61.98 52.34 50.10
CA ILE A 11 60.57 51.90 49.98
C ILE A 11 60.09 51.99 48.53
N ALA A 12 60.42 53.08 47.82
CA ALA A 12 60.07 53.24 46.41
C ALA A 12 60.74 52.17 45.52
N LEU A 13 62.00 51.82 45.79
CA LEU A 13 62.75 50.81 45.04
C LEU A 13 62.22 49.39 45.30
N ILE A 14 61.85 49.10 46.55
CA ILE A 14 61.18 47.84 46.92
C ILE A 14 59.81 47.77 46.23
N GLY A 15 58.99 48.82 46.31
CA GLY A 15 57.69 48.90 45.64
C GLY A 15 57.80 48.74 44.12
N TRP A 16 58.82 49.34 43.51
CA TRP A 16 59.10 49.19 42.08
C TRP A 16 59.53 47.77 41.71
N SER A 17 60.34 47.11 42.55
CA SER A 17 60.72 45.70 42.34
C SER A 17 59.52 44.75 42.40
N PHE A 18 58.60 44.96 43.34
CA PHE A 18 57.37 44.18 43.45
C PHE A 18 56.44 44.43 42.27
N ALA A 19 56.28 45.68 41.83
CA ALA A 19 55.49 46.03 40.66
C ALA A 19 56.08 45.42 39.36
N ALA A 20 57.40 45.44 39.20
CA ALA A 20 58.09 44.82 38.08
C ALA A 20 57.97 43.28 38.09
N ALA A 21 58.09 42.65 39.26
CA ALA A 21 57.89 41.21 39.42
C ALA A 21 56.44 40.79 39.15
N ALA A 22 55.46 41.55 39.63
CA ALA A 22 54.04 41.32 39.35
C ALA A 22 53.73 41.49 37.85
N ARG A 23 54.33 42.48 37.20
CA ARG A 23 54.16 42.70 35.76
C ARG A 23 54.79 41.57 34.93
N ARG A 24 55.96 41.04 35.32
CA ARG A 24 56.56 39.85 34.68
C ARG A 24 55.70 38.59 34.85
N ARG A 25 55.13 38.35 36.04
CA ARG A 25 54.24 37.20 36.27
C ARG A 25 52.98 37.24 35.39
N ARG A 26 52.36 38.42 35.21
CA ARG A 26 51.18 38.56 34.35
C ARG A 26 51.50 38.28 32.88
N VAL A 27 52.68 38.71 32.40
CA VAL A 27 53.10 38.43 31.02
C VAL A 27 53.32 36.93 30.83
N SER A 28 54.02 36.25 31.74
CA SER A 28 54.23 34.79 31.64
C SER A 28 52.93 33.98 31.76
N GLU A 29 51.98 34.41 32.60
CA GLU A 29 50.67 33.78 32.67
C GLU A 29 49.88 33.93 31.37
N SER A 30 49.95 35.10 30.71
CA SER A 30 49.27 35.34 29.44
C SER A 30 49.85 34.50 28.30
N GLU A 31 51.17 34.32 28.25
CA GLU A 31 51.84 33.47 27.25
C GLU A 31 51.49 32.00 27.45
N TYR A 32 51.45 31.53 28.71
CA TYR A 32 51.03 30.16 29.03
C TYR A 32 49.56 29.90 28.66
N GLN A 33 48.67 30.86 28.96
CA GLN A 33 47.27 30.74 28.55
C GLN A 33 47.10 30.73 27.03
N TYR A 34 47.89 31.54 26.29
CA TYR A 34 47.88 31.51 24.83
C TYR A 34 48.39 30.18 24.27
N ALA A 35 49.47 29.64 24.82
CA ALA A 35 50.00 28.34 24.41
C ALA A 35 48.98 27.21 24.64
N ARG A 36 48.34 27.19 25.80
CA ARG A 36 47.29 26.21 26.13
C ARG A 36 46.05 26.35 25.25
N ALA A 37 45.63 27.58 24.96
CA ALA A 37 44.52 27.83 24.05
C ALA A 37 44.83 27.41 22.60
N ALA A 38 46.09 27.58 22.16
CA ALA A 38 46.53 27.13 20.84
C ALA A 38 46.58 25.60 20.75
N GLU A 39 47.05 24.91 21.81
CA GLU A 39 47.07 23.46 21.89
C GLU A 39 45.64 22.88 21.91
N ALA A 40 44.75 23.42 22.75
CA ALA A 40 43.35 23.02 22.78
C ALA A 40 42.64 23.19 21.42
N ARG A 41 42.99 24.23 20.65
CA ARG A 41 42.47 24.41 19.27
C ARG A 41 43.00 23.36 18.30
N ARG A 42 44.25 22.93 18.44
CA ARG A 42 44.83 21.85 17.61
C ARG A 42 44.17 20.52 17.93
N GLU A 43 43.97 20.21 19.21
CA GLU A 43 43.25 19.02 19.67
C GLU A 43 41.79 19.01 19.20
N ALA A 44 41.09 20.14 19.31
CA ALA A 44 39.73 20.26 18.80
C ALA A 44 39.66 20.08 17.28
N ALA A 45 40.64 20.62 16.54
CA ALA A 45 40.72 20.46 15.10
C ALA A 45 41.03 19.01 14.68
N SER A 46 41.93 18.31 15.38
CA SER A 46 42.22 16.90 15.12
C SER A 46 41.00 16.03 15.44
N ALA A 47 40.37 16.23 16.59
CA ALA A 47 39.15 15.52 16.98
C ALA A 47 38.00 15.73 15.97
N GLN A 48 37.82 16.96 15.47
CA GLN A 48 36.82 17.22 14.44
C GLN A 48 37.15 16.53 13.11
N SER A 49 38.43 16.44 12.75
CA SER A 49 38.87 15.74 11.54
C SER A 49 38.67 14.22 11.65
N ASP A 50 38.91 13.65 12.83
CA ASP A 50 38.69 12.23 13.12
C ASP A 50 37.21 11.87 13.09
N ALA A 51 36.37 12.67 13.77
CA ALA A 51 34.93 12.50 13.73
C ALA A 51 34.37 12.55 12.29
N ARG A 52 34.93 13.41 11.43
CA ARG A 52 34.55 13.46 10.00
C ARG A 52 35.02 12.24 9.21
N ARG A 53 36.19 11.68 9.53
CA ARG A 53 36.68 10.45 8.90
C ARG A 53 35.82 9.25 9.29
N GLU A 54 35.47 9.13 10.57
CA GLU A 54 34.59 8.07 11.07
C GLU A 54 33.18 8.19 10.49
N ALA A 55 32.61 9.39 10.45
CA ALA A 55 31.30 9.62 9.84
C ALA A 55 31.28 9.24 8.35
N ARG A 56 32.38 9.51 7.61
CA ARG A 56 32.51 9.09 6.20
C ARG A 56 32.60 7.57 6.06
N ARG A 57 33.39 6.89 6.90
CA ARG A 57 33.48 5.43 6.91
C ARG A 57 32.13 4.78 7.21
N ALA A 58 31.43 5.25 8.25
CA ALA A 58 30.09 4.78 8.59
C ALA A 58 29.09 5.01 7.44
N ALA A 59 29.16 6.15 6.75
CA ALA A 59 28.31 6.43 5.59
C ALA A 59 28.62 5.52 4.38
N GLU A 60 29.89 5.18 4.15
CA GLU A 60 30.30 4.25 3.09
C GLU A 60 29.87 2.81 3.39
N GLU A 61 30.02 2.36 4.64
CA GLU A 61 29.53 1.07 5.11
C GLU A 61 28.01 0.96 4.98
N ALA A 62 27.26 2.00 5.38
CA ALA A 62 25.81 2.05 5.21
C ALA A 62 25.40 1.97 3.72
N ARG A 63 26.13 2.67 2.83
CA ARG A 63 25.89 2.59 1.37
C ARG A 63 26.25 1.24 0.78
N ARG A 64 27.22 0.53 1.35
CA ARG A 64 27.57 -0.83 0.95
C ARG A 64 26.48 -1.80 1.38
N ALA A 65 26.06 -1.76 2.64
CA ALA A 65 24.97 -2.59 3.17
C ALA A 65 23.66 -2.38 2.39
N MET A 66 23.32 -1.13 2.05
CA MET A 66 22.14 -0.83 1.22
C MET A 66 22.22 -1.39 -0.20
N ARG A 67 23.41 -1.43 -0.80
CA ARG A 67 23.61 -2.05 -2.12
C ARG A 67 23.48 -3.57 -2.05
N GLU A 68 24.11 -4.19 -1.06
CA GLU A 68 24.01 -5.64 -0.82
C GLU A 68 22.55 -6.06 -0.56
N ALA A 69 21.82 -5.33 0.29
CA ALA A 69 20.41 -5.58 0.55
C ALA A 69 19.51 -5.41 -0.70
N ARG A 70 19.81 -4.42 -1.55
CA ARG A 70 19.08 -4.21 -2.81
C ARG A 70 19.33 -5.35 -3.80
N ASP A 71 20.57 -5.81 -3.92
CA ASP A 71 20.94 -6.89 -4.81
C ASP A 71 20.32 -8.22 -4.36
N GLU A 72 20.25 -8.47 -3.05
CA GLU A 72 19.57 -9.62 -2.47
C GLU A 72 18.05 -9.57 -2.73
N ALA A 73 17.42 -8.41 -2.49
CA ALA A 73 16.01 -8.21 -2.81
C ALA A 73 15.71 -8.42 -4.31
N GLN A 74 16.59 -7.97 -5.20
CA GLN A 74 16.45 -8.21 -6.65
C GLN A 74 16.68 -9.67 -7.06
N ARG A 75 17.50 -10.42 -6.33
CA ARG A 75 17.63 -11.88 -6.54
C ARG A 75 16.37 -12.60 -6.10
N ALA A 76 15.87 -12.30 -4.90
CA ALA A 76 14.63 -12.87 -4.39
C ALA A 76 13.43 -12.59 -5.32
N LEU A 77 13.32 -11.36 -5.86
CA LEU A 77 12.29 -11.03 -6.85
C LEU A 77 12.42 -11.82 -8.16
N ARG A 78 13.65 -12.08 -8.62
CA ARG A 78 13.88 -12.90 -9.82
C ARG A 78 13.59 -14.38 -9.58
N GLU A 79 13.88 -14.89 -8.39
CA GLU A 79 13.53 -16.23 -7.93
C GLU A 79 12.02 -16.40 -7.85
N ALA A 80 11.32 -15.53 -7.11
CA ALA A 80 9.85 -15.53 -7.06
C ALA A 80 9.22 -15.40 -8.46
N GLY A 81 9.79 -14.57 -9.34
CA GLY A 81 9.31 -14.46 -10.71
C GLY A 81 9.54 -15.72 -11.57
N ARG A 82 10.54 -16.55 -11.25
CA ARG A 82 10.71 -17.87 -11.88
C ARG A 82 9.66 -18.85 -11.36
N GLU A 83 9.48 -18.94 -10.04
CA GLU A 83 8.47 -19.81 -9.41
C GLU A 83 7.06 -19.49 -9.90
N ILE A 84 6.69 -18.21 -10.03
CA ILE A 84 5.39 -17.81 -10.57
C ILE A 84 5.21 -18.27 -12.02
N ARG A 85 6.26 -18.17 -12.85
CA ARG A 85 6.18 -18.64 -14.25
C ARG A 85 6.09 -20.16 -14.33
N GLU A 86 6.81 -20.87 -13.47
CA GLU A 86 6.75 -22.34 -13.36
C GLU A 86 5.36 -22.79 -12.93
N ALA A 87 4.81 -22.20 -11.86
CA ALA A 87 3.44 -22.46 -11.41
C ALA A 87 2.40 -22.12 -12.48
N PHE A 88 2.61 -21.05 -13.26
CA PHE A 88 1.73 -20.71 -14.38
C PHE A 88 1.83 -21.71 -15.54
N HIS A 89 3.03 -22.24 -15.82
CA HIS A 89 3.23 -23.30 -16.80
C HIS A 89 2.54 -24.60 -16.35
N GLU A 90 2.73 -25.02 -15.10
CA GLU A 90 2.07 -26.19 -14.52
C GLU A 90 0.55 -26.04 -14.54
N ALA A 91 0.03 -24.88 -14.12
CA ALA A 91 -1.41 -24.60 -14.18
C ALA A 91 -1.95 -24.62 -15.62
N ARG A 92 -1.17 -24.13 -16.58
CA ARG A 92 -1.56 -24.15 -18.00
C ARG A 92 -1.52 -25.57 -18.59
N GLU A 93 -0.53 -26.37 -18.23
CA GLU A 93 -0.45 -27.79 -18.61
C GLU A 93 -1.61 -28.58 -18.02
N ALA A 94 -1.90 -28.40 -16.73
CA ALA A 94 -3.06 -29.00 -16.07
C ALA A 94 -4.38 -28.58 -16.75
N TRP A 95 -4.49 -27.32 -17.18
CA TRP A 95 -5.67 -26.84 -17.90
C TRP A 95 -5.81 -27.45 -19.30
N HIS A 96 -4.70 -27.63 -20.02
CA HIS A 96 -4.70 -28.34 -21.30
C HIS A 96 -5.05 -29.82 -21.13
N GLN A 97 -4.46 -30.50 -20.14
CA GLN A 97 -4.77 -31.89 -19.82
C GLN A 97 -6.25 -32.05 -19.47
N ALA A 98 -6.80 -31.23 -18.58
CA ALA A 98 -8.22 -31.26 -18.25
C ALA A 98 -9.11 -30.94 -19.46
N GLY A 99 -8.64 -30.08 -20.37
CA GLY A 99 -9.32 -29.79 -21.64
C GLY A 99 -9.35 -30.98 -22.59
N ASP A 100 -8.26 -31.73 -22.69
CA ASP A 100 -8.16 -32.94 -23.52
C ASP A 100 -8.96 -34.09 -22.91
N GLU A 101 -8.87 -34.34 -21.61
CA GLU A 101 -9.70 -35.32 -20.89
C GLU A 101 -11.21 -35.01 -21.04
N ASN A 102 -11.60 -33.74 -20.93
CA ASN A 102 -12.98 -33.33 -21.17
C ASN A 102 -13.38 -33.57 -22.63
N ARG A 103 -12.50 -33.29 -23.59
CA ARG A 103 -12.77 -33.55 -25.02
C ARG A 103 -12.96 -35.04 -25.29
N ASP A 104 -12.13 -35.89 -24.70
CA ASP A 104 -12.23 -37.35 -24.84
C ASP A 104 -13.52 -37.88 -24.22
N ALA A 105 -13.87 -37.41 -23.01
CA ALA A 105 -15.15 -37.74 -22.38
C ALA A 105 -16.37 -37.29 -23.22
N TRP A 106 -16.27 -36.13 -23.89
CA TRP A 106 -17.29 -35.68 -24.84
C TRP A 106 -17.37 -36.53 -26.10
N ALA A 107 -16.23 -37.03 -26.60
CA ALA A 107 -16.19 -37.91 -27.77
C ALA A 107 -16.81 -39.28 -27.45
N GLU A 108 -16.45 -39.88 -26.32
CA GLU A 108 -17.03 -41.13 -25.83
C GLU A 108 -18.54 -41.01 -25.66
N GLY A 109 -19.01 -39.96 -24.95
CA GLY A 109 -20.44 -39.72 -24.77
C GLY A 109 -21.18 -39.44 -26.09
N ALA A 110 -20.52 -38.88 -27.10
CA ALA A 110 -21.12 -38.66 -28.41
C ALA A 110 -21.29 -39.97 -29.20
N ASP A 111 -20.34 -40.90 -29.07
CA ASP A 111 -20.43 -42.22 -29.69
C ASP A 111 -21.50 -43.09 -29.00
N GLU A 112 -21.59 -43.07 -27.66
CA GLU A 112 -22.68 -43.73 -26.91
C GLU A 112 -24.06 -43.23 -27.34
N VAL A 113 -24.23 -41.91 -27.48
CA VAL A 113 -25.50 -41.34 -27.96
C VAL A 113 -25.78 -41.75 -29.40
N ARG A 114 -24.76 -41.83 -30.26
CA ARG A 114 -24.92 -42.26 -31.66
C ARG A 114 -25.34 -43.73 -31.73
N GLU A 115 -24.76 -44.58 -30.89
CA GLU A 115 -25.12 -45.99 -30.76
C GLU A 115 -26.56 -46.15 -30.27
N ALA A 116 -26.94 -45.46 -29.19
CA ALA A 116 -28.32 -45.48 -28.67
C ALA A 116 -29.35 -44.98 -29.69
N VAL A 117 -29.01 -43.96 -30.49
CA VAL A 117 -29.87 -43.48 -31.58
C VAL A 117 -29.97 -44.50 -32.71
N ALA A 118 -28.90 -45.21 -33.04
CA ALA A 118 -28.92 -46.26 -34.06
C ALA A 118 -29.76 -47.46 -33.62
N GLU A 119 -29.64 -47.88 -32.36
CA GLU A 119 -30.46 -48.93 -31.74
C GLU A 119 -31.94 -48.52 -31.75
N ALA A 120 -32.27 -47.32 -31.26
CA ALA A 120 -33.65 -46.82 -31.28
C ALA A 120 -34.23 -46.71 -32.70
N ALA A 121 -33.41 -46.35 -33.69
CA ALA A 121 -33.82 -46.32 -35.10
C ALA A 121 -34.07 -47.73 -35.67
N GLN A 122 -33.33 -48.75 -35.20
CA GLN A 122 -33.54 -50.13 -35.58
C GLN A 122 -34.83 -50.69 -34.96
N ASP A 123 -35.04 -50.47 -33.65
CA ASP A 123 -36.27 -50.84 -32.95
C ASP A 123 -37.51 -50.20 -33.59
N ALA A 124 -37.41 -48.92 -33.99
CA ALA A 124 -38.48 -48.24 -34.70
C ALA A 124 -38.77 -48.88 -36.07
N ARG A 125 -37.76 -49.38 -36.79
CA ARG A 125 -37.98 -50.10 -38.06
C ARG A 125 -38.65 -51.45 -37.85
N GLU A 126 -38.30 -52.17 -36.79
CA GLU A 126 -38.94 -53.44 -36.44
C GLU A 126 -40.41 -53.23 -36.03
N CYS A 127 -40.71 -52.17 -35.26
CA CYS A 127 -42.08 -51.86 -34.84
C CYS A 127 -43.00 -51.39 -35.98
N VAL A 128 -42.44 -50.81 -37.06
CA VAL A 128 -43.22 -50.32 -38.22
C VAL A 128 -43.54 -51.44 -39.22
N ALA A 129 -42.86 -52.60 -39.15
CA ALA A 129 -43.06 -53.71 -40.08
C ALA A 129 -44.46 -54.36 -39.98
N ASP A 130 -45.15 -54.23 -38.85
CA ASP A 130 -46.47 -54.83 -38.59
C ASP A 130 -47.65 -53.85 -38.66
N ILE A 131 -47.43 -52.61 -39.08
CA ILE A 131 -48.52 -51.65 -39.29
C ILE A 131 -48.98 -51.75 -40.75
N PRO A 132 -50.17 -52.34 -41.04
CA PRO A 132 -50.69 -52.39 -42.40
C PRO A 132 -51.01 -50.97 -42.86
N VAL A 133 -50.14 -50.39 -43.69
CA VAL A 133 -50.38 -49.08 -44.29
C VAL A 133 -51.46 -49.27 -45.37
N PRO A 134 -52.68 -48.72 -45.22
CA PRO A 134 -53.67 -48.81 -46.28
C PRO A 134 -53.17 -48.02 -47.48
N ILE A 135 -52.85 -48.70 -48.57
CA ILE A 135 -52.54 -48.08 -49.86
C ILE A 135 -53.85 -47.50 -50.38
N VAL A 136 -54.11 -46.23 -50.06
CA VAL A 136 -55.21 -45.48 -50.66
C VAL A 136 -54.77 -45.07 -52.08
N PRO A 137 -55.43 -45.54 -53.15
CA PRO A 137 -55.09 -45.14 -54.51
C PRO A 137 -55.50 -43.67 -54.71
N GLY A 138 -54.55 -42.75 -54.90
CA GLY A 138 -54.87 -41.39 -55.34
C GLY A 138 -53.94 -40.24 -54.96
N THR A 139 -52.99 -40.41 -54.03
CA THR A 139 -52.17 -39.28 -53.54
C THR A 139 -50.69 -39.45 -53.88
N ARG A 140 -50.35 -39.31 -55.17
CA ARG A 140 -48.98 -38.99 -55.59
C ARG A 140 -48.83 -37.47 -55.62
N THR A 141 -48.35 -36.88 -54.53
CA THR A 141 -47.83 -35.50 -54.55
C THR A 141 -46.40 -35.52 -55.05
N VAL A 142 -46.22 -35.31 -56.36
CA VAL A 142 -44.91 -35.24 -57.04
C VAL A 142 -44.27 -33.84 -56.89
N GLU A 143 -44.96 -32.88 -56.29
CA GLU A 143 -44.51 -31.50 -56.15
C GLU A 143 -44.67 -31.03 -54.70
N ALA A 144 -43.74 -31.41 -53.83
CA ALA A 144 -43.54 -30.72 -52.56
C ALA A 144 -42.11 -30.17 -52.59
N SER A 145 -41.96 -28.99 -53.18
CA SER A 145 -40.74 -28.20 -53.06
C SER A 145 -40.71 -27.59 -51.66
N PRO A 146 -39.75 -27.94 -50.79
CA PRO A 146 -39.67 -27.37 -49.45
C PRO A 146 -39.27 -25.89 -49.56
N GLU A 147 -40.24 -25.00 -49.43
CA GLU A 147 -39.99 -23.57 -49.31
C GLU A 147 -39.59 -23.28 -47.84
N PRO A 148 -38.35 -22.82 -47.57
CA PRO A 148 -37.90 -22.57 -46.21
C PRO A 148 -38.75 -21.46 -45.56
N PRO A 149 -39.07 -21.58 -44.26
CA PRO A 149 -39.87 -20.58 -43.57
C PRO A 149 -39.19 -19.21 -43.63
N ARG A 150 -39.96 -18.21 -44.06
CA ARG A 150 -39.54 -16.81 -44.17
C ARG A 150 -39.03 -16.32 -42.81
N ALA A 151 -37.82 -15.78 -42.78
CA ALA A 151 -37.23 -15.24 -41.54
C ALA A 151 -38.15 -14.17 -40.94
N PRO A 152 -38.38 -14.16 -39.61
CA PRO A 152 -39.18 -13.13 -38.96
C PRO A 152 -38.51 -11.76 -39.17
N GLU A 153 -39.31 -10.78 -39.62
CA GLU A 153 -38.87 -9.39 -39.75
C GLU A 153 -38.37 -8.89 -38.38
N SER A 154 -37.11 -8.44 -38.34
CA SER A 154 -36.56 -7.84 -37.14
C SER A 154 -37.35 -6.56 -36.83
N PRO A 155 -37.95 -6.44 -35.63
CA PRO A 155 -38.63 -5.22 -35.24
C PRO A 155 -37.64 -4.05 -35.28
N GLU A 156 -38.01 -3.03 -36.05
CA GLU A 156 -37.27 -1.79 -36.21
C GLU A 156 -37.04 -1.16 -34.82
N ALA A 157 -35.77 -1.00 -34.46
CA ALA A 157 -35.39 -0.49 -33.15
C ALA A 157 -35.95 0.94 -32.97
N PRO A 158 -36.70 1.24 -31.90
CA PRO A 158 -37.19 2.58 -31.66
C PRO A 158 -36.01 3.53 -31.50
N GLU A 159 -35.99 4.61 -32.30
CA GLU A 159 -35.00 5.67 -32.17
C GLU A 159 -34.98 6.19 -30.72
N PRO A 160 -33.80 6.29 -30.10
CA PRO A 160 -33.71 6.84 -28.76
C PRO A 160 -34.23 8.28 -28.77
N PRO A 161 -35.08 8.68 -27.81
CA PRO A 161 -35.59 10.05 -27.72
C PRO A 161 -34.40 11.00 -27.64
N GLY A 162 -34.24 11.82 -28.68
CA GLY A 162 -33.18 12.81 -28.76
C GLY A 162 -33.23 13.72 -27.53
N PHE A 163 -32.15 13.72 -26.75
CA PHE A 163 -31.94 14.65 -25.66
C PHE A 163 -31.88 16.07 -26.24
N PRO A 164 -32.91 16.92 -26.04
CA PRO A 164 -32.83 18.32 -26.43
C PRO A 164 -32.14 19.05 -25.29
N GLY A 165 -30.92 19.55 -25.54
CA GLY A 165 -30.38 20.63 -24.69
C GLY A 165 -29.06 20.39 -23.96
N LEU A 166 -28.12 19.59 -24.47
CA LEU A 166 -26.71 19.88 -24.20
C LEU A 166 -26.18 20.83 -25.28
N ALA A 167 -26.64 22.07 -25.15
CA ALA A 167 -25.99 23.21 -25.75
C ALA A 167 -24.50 23.16 -25.38
N ARG A 168 -23.67 23.26 -26.41
CA ARG A 168 -22.26 23.56 -26.31
C ARG A 168 -22.11 24.89 -25.56
N ASP A 169 -21.91 24.82 -24.25
CA ASP A 169 -21.40 25.95 -23.50
C ASP A 169 -19.93 26.13 -23.87
N HIS A 170 -19.77 27.05 -24.82
CA HIS A 170 -18.68 28.00 -24.97
C HIS A 170 -17.51 27.81 -24.00
N ALA A 171 -16.36 27.44 -24.57
CA ALA A 171 -15.07 27.73 -23.98
C ALA A 171 -15.02 29.22 -23.63
N ALA A 172 -15.09 29.53 -22.33
CA ALA A 172 -14.89 30.88 -21.84
C ALA A 172 -13.52 31.36 -22.35
N PRO A 173 -13.42 32.56 -22.97
CA PRO A 173 -12.14 33.12 -23.37
C PRO A 173 -11.26 33.25 -22.13
N GLN A 174 -10.10 32.62 -22.18
CA GLN A 174 -9.06 32.78 -21.18
C GLN A 174 -8.77 34.28 -21.01
N PRO A 175 -8.90 34.84 -19.79
CA PRO A 175 -8.51 36.23 -19.57
C PRO A 175 -7.03 36.39 -19.93
N PRO A 176 -6.66 37.48 -20.63
CA PRO A 176 -5.27 37.72 -21.01
C PRO A 176 -4.40 37.70 -19.76
N ALA A 177 -3.30 36.95 -19.83
CA ALA A 177 -2.33 36.81 -18.77
C ALA A 177 -1.97 38.20 -18.23
N ALA A 178 -2.30 38.46 -16.96
CA ALA A 178 -1.93 39.69 -16.31
C ALA A 178 -0.40 39.86 -16.42
N PRO A 179 0.11 41.04 -16.81
CA PRO A 179 1.54 41.29 -16.92
C PRO A 179 2.19 40.95 -15.58
N GLN A 180 3.14 40.00 -15.63
CA GLN A 180 3.90 39.60 -14.45
C GLN A 180 4.63 40.82 -13.93
N ALA A 181 4.13 41.36 -12.81
CA ALA A 181 4.80 42.44 -12.11
C ALA A 181 6.23 41.97 -11.77
N PRO A 182 7.25 42.82 -11.99
CA PRO A 182 8.62 42.47 -11.66
C PRO A 182 8.69 42.09 -10.18
N SER A 183 9.14 40.86 -9.92
CA SER A 183 9.31 40.27 -8.61
C SER A 183 10.06 41.24 -7.70
N ARG A 184 9.33 41.95 -6.82
CA ARG A 184 9.97 42.76 -5.78
C ARG A 184 10.89 41.84 -4.98
N PRO A 185 12.16 42.23 -4.72
CA PRO A 185 13.05 41.47 -3.86
C PRO A 185 12.35 41.27 -2.52
N ARG A 186 12.00 40.01 -2.24
CA ARG A 186 11.30 39.58 -1.05
C ARG A 186 12.23 39.87 0.13
N ALA A 187 12.01 41.00 0.81
CA ALA A 187 12.69 41.33 2.04
C ALA A 187 12.66 40.10 2.95
N ALA A 188 13.84 39.67 3.41
CA ALA A 188 14.01 38.52 4.28
C ALA A 188 13.03 38.67 5.45
N ARG A 189 11.95 37.87 5.42
CA ARG A 189 10.94 37.87 6.48
C ARG A 189 11.71 37.44 7.73
N PRO A 190 11.78 38.28 8.78
CA PRO A 190 12.46 37.89 10.02
C PRO A 190 11.87 36.55 10.45
N GLN A 191 12.73 35.53 10.54
CA GLN A 191 12.33 34.23 11.04
C GLN A 191 11.80 34.49 12.45
N ALA A 192 10.48 34.39 12.61
CA ALA A 192 9.85 34.52 13.90
C ALA A 192 10.51 33.48 14.80
N THR A 193 11.19 33.94 15.85
CA THR A 193 11.70 33.08 16.92
C THR A 193 10.55 32.16 17.31
N PRO A 194 10.70 30.82 17.23
CA PRO A 194 9.62 29.91 17.51
C PRO A 194 9.16 30.19 18.93
N ALA A 195 7.98 30.79 19.06
CA ALA A 195 7.39 31.07 20.34
C ALA A 195 7.33 29.74 21.09
N THR A 196 7.99 29.69 22.26
CA THR A 196 7.99 28.53 23.14
C THR A 196 6.54 28.11 23.36
N ARG A 197 6.10 27.08 22.66
CA ARG A 197 4.74 26.55 22.77
C ARG A 197 4.60 26.10 24.22
N PRO A 198 3.57 26.55 24.96
CA PRO A 198 3.35 26.06 26.31
C PRO A 198 3.34 24.54 26.26
N ALA A 199 4.18 23.90 27.07
CA ALA A 199 4.30 22.46 27.09
C ALA A 199 2.91 21.87 27.37
N GLU A 200 2.37 21.17 26.38
CA GLU A 200 1.09 20.47 26.55
C GLU A 200 1.21 19.54 27.77
N PRO A 201 0.16 19.43 28.60
CA PRO A 201 0.18 18.59 29.78
C PRO A 201 0.58 17.17 29.39
N GLU A 202 1.53 16.62 30.14
CA GLU A 202 2.12 15.32 29.86
C GLU A 202 1.06 14.21 29.99
N ARG A 203 0.48 13.80 28.85
CA ARG A 203 -0.55 12.75 28.81
C ARG A 203 0.11 11.38 28.84
N TRP A 204 -0.17 10.61 29.89
CA TRP A 204 0.24 9.21 30.04
C TRP A 204 -0.94 8.28 29.81
N VAL A 205 -0.74 7.22 29.03
CA VAL A 205 -1.69 6.13 28.85
C VAL A 205 -1.28 4.99 29.79
N VAL A 206 -2.14 4.68 30.76
CA VAL A 206 -1.86 3.66 31.78
C VAL A 206 -2.58 2.36 31.42
N GLY A 207 -1.81 1.30 31.14
CA GLY A 207 -2.33 -0.04 30.87
C GLY A 207 -2.95 -0.72 32.09
N LEU A 208 -3.61 -1.86 31.88
CA LEU A 208 -4.13 -2.67 32.99
C LEU A 208 -2.99 -3.34 33.76
N VAL A 209 -3.13 -3.36 35.09
CA VAL A 209 -2.18 -4.04 35.98
C VAL A 209 -2.23 -5.55 35.75
N SER A 210 -1.09 -6.18 35.47
CA SER A 210 -1.00 -7.62 35.18
C SER A 210 0.06 -8.32 36.02
N VAL A 211 -0.10 -9.63 36.22
CA VAL A 211 0.85 -10.47 36.98
C VAL A 211 2.19 -10.62 36.26
N THR A 212 2.20 -10.54 34.92
CA THR A 212 3.42 -10.61 34.11
C THR A 212 3.65 -9.29 33.36
N GLU A 213 4.92 -8.95 33.19
CA GLU A 213 5.37 -7.76 32.48
C GLU A 213 4.89 -7.75 31.02
N GLU A 214 5.02 -8.88 30.32
CA GLU A 214 4.59 -9.05 28.93
C GLU A 214 3.09 -8.76 28.75
N ARG A 215 2.26 -9.25 29.68
CA ARG A 215 0.82 -9.03 29.63
C ARG A 215 0.46 -7.58 29.95
N ALA A 216 1.16 -6.96 30.90
CA ALA A 216 0.99 -5.53 31.20
C ALA A 216 1.34 -4.65 29.97
N HIS A 217 2.39 -5.01 29.24
CA HIS A 217 2.75 -4.35 27.98
C HIS A 217 1.70 -4.52 26.89
N ALA A 218 1.19 -5.75 26.70
CA ALA A 218 0.15 -6.03 25.71
C ALA A 218 -1.14 -5.23 26.01
N GLU A 219 -1.56 -5.17 27.27
CA GLU A 219 -2.73 -4.38 27.68
C GLU A 219 -2.51 -2.87 27.54
N ALA A 220 -1.32 -2.37 27.91
CA ALA A 220 -0.97 -0.96 27.70
C ALA A 220 -0.98 -0.58 26.22
N ARG A 221 -0.49 -1.47 25.35
CA ARG A 221 -0.51 -1.29 23.90
C ARG A 221 -1.94 -1.29 23.36
N LYS A 222 -2.78 -2.23 23.77
CA LYS A 222 -4.19 -2.29 23.36
C LYS A 222 -4.93 -0.99 23.74
N LYS A 223 -4.66 -0.47 24.94
CA LYS A 223 -5.24 0.80 25.38
C LYS A 223 -4.68 2.00 24.61
N LEU A 224 -3.40 2.00 24.27
CA LEU A 224 -2.83 2.99 23.37
C LEU A 224 -3.50 2.97 21.99
N GLU A 225 -3.72 1.79 21.40
CA GLU A 225 -4.41 1.64 20.11
C GLU A 225 -5.84 2.21 20.16
N GLN A 226 -6.55 2.00 21.26
CA GLN A 226 -7.87 2.61 21.50
C GLN A 226 -7.80 4.15 21.55
N GLU A 227 -6.90 4.70 22.38
CA GLU A 227 -6.71 6.15 22.51
C GLU A 227 -6.26 6.81 21.20
N VAL A 228 -5.42 6.14 20.42
CA VAL A 228 -5.02 6.58 19.08
C VAL A 228 -6.22 6.56 18.14
N SER A 229 -7.07 5.53 18.20
CA SER A 229 -8.27 5.45 17.36
C SER A 229 -9.28 6.56 17.68
N ASP A 230 -9.51 6.84 18.98
CA ASP A 230 -10.35 7.96 19.42
C ASP A 230 -9.77 9.32 18.96
N TRP A 231 -8.45 9.48 19.07
CA TRP A 231 -7.77 10.68 18.59
C TRP A 231 -7.86 10.84 17.06
N LEU A 232 -7.77 9.74 16.30
CA LEU A 232 -7.90 9.77 14.85
C LEU A 232 -9.31 10.16 14.39
N GLU A 233 -10.35 9.72 15.11
CA GLU A 233 -11.74 10.10 14.82
C GLU A 233 -11.94 11.62 14.93
N SER A 234 -11.34 12.26 15.93
CA SER A 234 -11.38 13.74 16.04
C SER A 234 -10.69 14.49 14.89
N HIS A 235 -9.99 13.78 13.99
CA HIS A 235 -9.28 14.33 12.84
C HIS A 235 -9.78 13.75 11.50
N ASP A 236 -11.06 13.38 11.43
CA ASP A 236 -11.75 12.89 10.22
C ASP A 236 -11.23 11.55 9.67
N ILE A 237 -10.62 10.71 10.51
CA ILE A 237 -10.20 9.35 10.15
C ILE A 237 -11.14 8.36 10.84
N PRO A 238 -11.88 7.50 10.11
CA PRO A 238 -12.91 6.65 10.69
C PRO A 238 -12.31 5.60 11.64
N ARG A 239 -13.01 5.29 12.74
CA ARG A 239 -12.62 4.25 13.71
C ARG A 239 -12.46 2.85 13.10
N SER A 240 -13.09 2.59 11.95
CA SER A 240 -12.94 1.32 11.22
C SER A 240 -11.55 1.14 10.62
N TRP A 241 -10.80 2.24 10.42
CA TRP A 241 -9.43 2.16 9.95
C TRP A 241 -8.50 1.79 11.10
N THR A 242 -7.90 0.60 11.02
CA THR A 242 -6.92 0.14 12.01
C THR A 242 -5.53 0.64 11.61
N PRO A 243 -4.88 1.52 12.41
CA PRO A 243 -3.55 2.03 12.08
C PRO A 243 -2.53 0.88 12.12
N PRO A 244 -1.57 0.83 11.17
CA PRO A 244 -0.50 -0.16 11.19
C PRO A 244 0.26 -0.15 12.52
N ALA A 245 0.45 -1.33 13.11
CA ALA A 245 1.15 -1.56 14.38
C ALA A 245 2.46 -0.76 14.51
N ARG A 246 3.28 -0.74 13.45
CA ARG A 246 4.57 -0.03 13.41
C ARG A 246 4.43 1.49 13.56
N LEU A 247 3.33 2.08 13.06
CA LEU A 247 3.09 3.51 13.20
C LEU A 247 2.65 3.85 14.62
N VAL A 248 1.80 3.01 15.23
CA VAL A 248 1.40 3.15 16.64
C VAL A 248 2.60 2.98 17.57
N GLU A 249 3.44 1.98 17.34
CA GLU A 249 4.70 1.79 18.07
C GLU A 249 5.64 2.99 17.93
N GLY A 250 5.73 3.55 16.72
CA GLY A 250 6.51 4.76 16.46
C GLY A 250 6.00 6.01 17.18
N MET A 251 4.77 5.99 17.73
CA MET A 251 4.25 7.06 18.58
C MET A 251 4.70 6.93 20.04
N ILE A 252 5.26 5.79 20.47
CA ILE A 252 5.70 5.61 21.85
C ILE A 252 7.01 6.38 22.05
N ARG A 253 6.97 7.50 22.79
CA ARG A 253 8.19 8.25 23.16
C ARG A 253 8.91 7.63 24.34
N GLU A 254 8.13 7.22 25.33
CA GLU A 254 8.63 6.69 26.58
C GLU A 254 7.69 5.61 27.09
N SER A 255 8.25 4.55 27.66
CA SER A 255 7.52 3.50 28.35
C SER A 255 8.16 3.29 29.71
N ARG A 256 7.34 3.31 30.76
CA ARG A 256 7.77 3.08 32.15
C ARG A 256 7.00 1.91 32.72
N ILE A 257 7.73 0.98 33.32
CA ILE A 257 7.18 -0.19 33.99
C ILE A 257 7.30 0.06 35.49
N SER A 258 6.18 0.06 36.19
CA SER A 258 6.13 0.16 37.65
C SER A 258 5.85 -1.22 38.22
N ARG A 259 6.79 -1.73 39.02
CA ARG A 259 6.58 -2.92 39.85
C ARG A 259 5.83 -2.50 41.10
N ILE A 260 4.70 -3.14 41.37
CA ILE A 260 3.87 -2.89 42.55
C ILE A 260 3.80 -4.19 43.33
N ASP A 261 4.47 -4.25 44.48
CA ASP A 261 4.40 -5.39 45.38
C ASP A 261 3.12 -5.27 46.23
N LYS A 262 2.19 -6.22 46.06
CA LYS A 262 0.94 -6.31 46.83
C LYS A 262 1.00 -7.55 47.73
N GLU A 263 0.10 -7.61 48.71
CA GLU A 263 0.03 -8.72 49.68
C GLU A 263 -0.13 -10.10 49.02
N TYR A 264 -0.72 -10.16 47.82
CA TYR A 264 -0.96 -11.38 47.05
C TYR A 264 0.07 -11.65 45.94
N GLY A 265 1.12 -10.83 45.83
CA GLY A 265 2.19 -11.00 44.84
C GLY A 265 2.60 -9.70 44.15
N THR A 266 3.65 -9.81 43.34
CA THR A 266 4.15 -8.72 42.50
C THR A 266 3.27 -8.58 41.26
N VAL A 267 2.83 -7.35 40.98
CA VAL A 267 2.12 -7.00 39.75
C VAL A 267 2.83 -5.85 39.02
N TYR A 268 2.62 -5.77 37.72
CA TYR A 268 3.28 -4.82 36.82
C TYR A 268 2.25 -3.87 36.21
N GLU A 269 2.54 -2.57 36.27
CA GLU A 269 1.78 -1.51 35.60
C GLU A 269 2.68 -0.84 34.56
N VAL A 270 2.25 -0.83 33.30
CA VAL A 270 2.97 -0.16 32.22
C VAL A 270 2.30 1.17 31.89
N ARG A 271 3.07 2.26 31.93
CA ARG A 271 2.66 3.60 31.54
C ARG A 271 3.38 3.99 30.26
N ILE A 272 2.62 4.35 29.23
CA ILE A 272 3.15 4.75 27.93
C ILE A 272 2.91 6.24 27.73
N ARG A 273 3.93 6.95 27.26
CA ARG A 273 3.83 8.34 26.83
C ARG A 273 3.74 8.41 25.30
N PRO A 274 2.55 8.56 24.73
CA PRO A 274 2.38 8.69 23.29
C PRO A 274 2.74 10.09 22.76
N ASP A 275 3.11 10.13 21.49
CA ASP A 275 3.35 11.32 20.69
C ASP A 275 2.13 11.68 19.85
N PHE A 276 1.27 12.56 20.37
CA PHE A 276 0.12 13.11 19.63
C PHE A 276 0.45 14.38 18.85
N SER A 277 1.70 14.56 18.44
CA SER A 277 2.10 15.75 17.68
C SER A 277 1.45 15.83 16.30
N PRO A 278 1.28 17.05 15.76
CA PRO A 278 0.81 17.26 14.39
C PRO A 278 1.64 16.55 13.31
N GLU A 279 2.95 16.33 13.55
CA GLU A 279 3.85 15.61 12.64
C GLU A 279 3.50 14.11 12.55
N ARG A 280 3.20 13.50 13.71
CA ARG A 280 2.72 12.11 13.76
C ARG A 280 1.35 11.97 13.11
N MET A 281 0.45 12.92 13.34
CA MET A 281 -0.85 12.98 12.66
C MET A 281 -0.69 13.06 11.14
N ALA A 282 0.22 13.89 10.64
CA ALA A 282 0.49 13.99 9.20
C ALA A 282 0.94 12.65 8.60
N THR A 283 1.79 11.92 9.33
CA THR A 283 2.26 10.59 8.92
C THR A 283 1.12 9.57 8.87
N LEU A 284 0.26 9.51 9.89
CA LEU A 284 -0.90 8.62 9.93
C LEU A 284 -1.91 8.97 8.83
N ARG A 285 -2.16 10.26 8.60
CA ARG A 285 -3.04 10.72 7.52
C ARG A 285 -2.51 10.34 6.15
N GLN A 286 -1.20 10.41 5.94
CA GLN A 286 -0.58 9.96 4.69
C GLN A 286 -0.77 8.44 4.51
N ALA A 287 -0.49 7.64 5.54
CA ALA A 287 -0.69 6.19 5.49
C ALA A 287 -2.16 5.82 5.21
N TYR A 288 -3.11 6.52 5.81
CA TYR A 288 -4.53 6.34 5.55
C TYR A 288 -4.90 6.67 4.09
N ARG A 289 -4.42 7.80 3.55
CA ARG A 289 -4.63 8.18 2.14
C ARG A 289 -4.06 7.14 1.18
N ASP A 290 -2.85 6.66 1.45
CA ASP A 290 -2.19 5.66 0.60
C ASP A 290 -3.00 4.35 0.57
N GLN A 291 -3.55 3.93 1.71
CA GLN A 291 -4.41 2.76 1.78
C GLN A 291 -5.75 2.97 1.05
N LEU A 292 -6.39 4.13 1.19
CA LEU A 292 -7.61 4.45 0.45
C LEU A 292 -7.39 4.44 -1.07
N VAL A 293 -6.29 5.03 -1.53
CA VAL A 293 -5.93 5.04 -2.95
C VAL A 293 -5.69 3.61 -3.45
N ARG A 294 -4.94 2.81 -2.70
CA ARG A 294 -4.71 1.40 -3.04
C ARG A 294 -6.03 0.62 -3.09
N GLY A 295 -6.91 0.78 -2.09
CA GLY A 295 -8.22 0.12 -2.06
C GLY A 295 -9.10 0.49 -3.25
N ARG A 296 -9.16 1.77 -3.62
CA ARG A 296 -9.87 2.23 -4.82
C ARG A 296 -9.28 1.68 -6.11
N LEU A 297 -7.95 1.64 -6.22
CA LEU A 297 -7.28 1.08 -7.39
C LEU A 297 -7.53 -0.43 -7.52
N VAL A 298 -7.50 -1.18 -6.42
CA VAL A 298 -7.83 -2.61 -6.41
C VAL A 298 -9.29 -2.83 -6.80
N LEU A 299 -10.22 -2.05 -6.25
CA LEU A 299 -11.64 -2.14 -6.59
C LEU A 299 -11.92 -1.80 -8.07
N LEU A 300 -11.28 -0.75 -8.60
CA LEU A 300 -11.41 -0.40 -10.02
C LEU A 300 -10.79 -1.48 -10.91
N GLY A 301 -9.62 -2.00 -10.53
CA GLY A 301 -8.95 -3.08 -11.24
C GLY A 301 -9.77 -4.37 -11.26
N SER A 302 -10.38 -4.74 -10.13
CA SER A 302 -11.23 -5.93 -10.05
C SER A 302 -12.54 -5.77 -10.83
N ALA A 303 -13.17 -4.59 -10.76
CA ALA A 303 -14.35 -4.28 -11.56
C ALA A 303 -14.05 -4.35 -13.07
N LEU A 304 -12.91 -3.80 -13.50
CA LEU A 304 -12.47 -3.88 -14.90
C LEU A 304 -12.20 -5.34 -15.32
N ALA A 305 -11.48 -6.11 -14.50
CA ALA A 305 -11.19 -7.51 -14.77
C ALA A 305 -12.47 -8.34 -14.87
N PHE A 306 -13.46 -8.07 -14.02
CA PHE A 306 -14.78 -8.72 -14.09
C PHE A 306 -15.48 -8.42 -15.42
N VAL A 307 -15.55 -7.14 -15.82
CA VAL A 307 -16.16 -6.75 -17.10
C VAL A 307 -15.46 -7.41 -18.29
N LEU A 308 -14.12 -7.42 -18.30
CA LEU A 308 -13.35 -8.08 -19.35
C LEU A 308 -13.61 -9.60 -19.40
N THR A 309 -13.76 -10.24 -18.23
CA THR A 309 -14.11 -11.66 -18.13
C THR A 309 -15.51 -11.92 -18.71
N CYS A 310 -16.49 -11.08 -18.39
CA CYS A 310 -17.83 -11.17 -18.97
C CYS A 310 -17.82 -10.99 -20.50
N LEU A 311 -17.06 -10.02 -21.01
CA LEU A 311 -16.93 -9.79 -22.46
C LEU A 311 -16.21 -10.96 -23.15
N ALA A 312 -15.16 -11.51 -22.55
CA ALA A 312 -14.46 -12.67 -23.07
C ALA A 312 -15.38 -13.90 -23.10
N ALA A 313 -16.18 -14.11 -22.05
CA ALA A 313 -17.16 -15.19 -21.99
C ALA A 313 -18.26 -15.04 -23.06
N LEU A 314 -18.77 -13.82 -23.25
CA LEU A 314 -19.75 -13.53 -24.32
C LEU A 314 -19.15 -13.72 -25.72
N SER A 315 -17.93 -13.25 -25.95
CA SER A 315 -17.23 -13.44 -27.22
C SER A 315 -16.97 -14.92 -27.50
N GLY A 316 -16.55 -15.68 -26.48
CA GLY A 316 -16.39 -17.12 -26.55
C GLY A 316 -17.71 -17.84 -26.83
N TYR A 317 -18.80 -17.40 -26.20
CA TYR A 317 -20.15 -17.93 -26.43
C TYR A 317 -20.59 -17.74 -27.88
N ILE A 318 -20.47 -16.54 -28.45
CA ILE A 318 -20.88 -16.25 -29.84
C ILE A 318 -20.11 -17.16 -30.81
N ARG A 319 -18.79 -17.26 -30.61
CA ARG A 319 -17.94 -18.08 -31.49
C ARG A 319 -18.23 -19.59 -31.37
N ALA A 320 -18.54 -20.06 -30.16
CA ALA A 320 -18.96 -21.44 -29.93
C ALA A 320 -20.35 -21.74 -30.50
N ASP A 321 -21.27 -20.78 -30.41
CA ASP A 321 -22.62 -20.90 -30.97
C ASP A 321 -22.59 -20.98 -32.50
N GLU A 322 -21.79 -20.12 -33.15
CA GLU A 322 -21.53 -20.17 -34.59
C GLU A 322 -20.92 -21.51 -35.02
N ALA A 323 -19.94 -22.02 -34.28
CA ALA A 323 -19.29 -23.30 -34.58
C ALA A 323 -20.26 -24.49 -34.44
N THR A 324 -21.21 -24.41 -33.51
CA THR A 324 -22.16 -25.50 -33.21
C THR A 324 -23.50 -25.34 -33.93
N ARG A 325 -23.68 -24.28 -34.73
CA ARG A 325 -24.95 -23.91 -35.38
C ARG A 325 -26.14 -23.92 -34.40
N GLY A 326 -25.90 -23.57 -33.13
CA GLY A 326 -26.93 -23.51 -32.09
C GLY A 326 -27.34 -24.82 -31.42
N TYR A 327 -26.75 -25.97 -31.78
CA TYR A 327 -27.14 -27.28 -31.19
C TYR A 327 -26.95 -27.36 -29.66
N TYR A 328 -26.04 -26.56 -29.08
CA TYR A 328 -25.66 -26.65 -27.65
C TYR A 328 -26.00 -25.41 -26.81
N THR A 329 -26.92 -24.55 -27.29
CA THR A 329 -27.26 -23.27 -26.66
C THR A 329 -27.56 -23.36 -25.16
N ASN A 330 -28.33 -24.36 -24.68
CA ASN A 330 -28.65 -24.49 -23.26
C ASN A 330 -27.45 -24.89 -22.38
N ARG A 331 -26.57 -25.78 -22.85
CA ARG A 331 -25.38 -26.20 -22.09
C ARG A 331 -24.34 -25.09 -22.03
N LEU A 332 -24.13 -24.38 -23.15
CA LEU A 332 -23.25 -23.22 -23.23
C LEU A 332 -23.72 -22.09 -22.29
N ARG A 333 -25.03 -21.83 -22.20
CA ARG A 333 -25.58 -20.84 -21.27
C ARG A 333 -25.29 -21.19 -19.81
N MET A 334 -25.46 -22.46 -19.41
CA MET A 334 -25.15 -22.91 -18.06
C MET A 334 -23.66 -22.76 -17.74
N LEU A 335 -22.77 -23.16 -18.66
CA LEU A 335 -21.33 -23.06 -18.47
C LEU A 335 -20.88 -21.59 -18.34
N THR A 336 -21.40 -20.71 -19.19
CA THR A 336 -21.16 -19.26 -19.11
C THR A 336 -21.67 -18.68 -17.78
N ALA A 337 -22.87 -19.05 -17.34
CA ALA A 337 -23.44 -18.58 -16.08
C ALA A 337 -22.61 -19.03 -14.86
N VAL A 338 -22.18 -20.30 -14.84
CA VAL A 338 -21.31 -20.84 -13.80
C VAL A 338 -19.95 -20.16 -13.80
N GLY A 339 -19.35 -19.94 -14.99
CA GLY A 339 -18.06 -19.26 -15.12
C GLY A 339 -18.10 -17.81 -14.61
N VAL A 340 -19.12 -17.04 -14.98
CA VAL A 340 -19.30 -15.66 -14.51
C VAL A 340 -19.60 -15.64 -13.00
N GLY A 341 -20.41 -16.56 -12.50
CA GLY A 341 -20.69 -16.71 -11.07
C GLY A 341 -19.45 -17.02 -10.25
N ALA A 342 -18.62 -17.97 -10.70
CA ALA A 342 -17.37 -18.34 -10.04
C ALA A 342 -16.37 -17.18 -10.04
N ALA A 343 -16.23 -16.46 -11.17
CA ALA A 343 -15.39 -15.27 -11.25
C ALA A 343 -15.85 -14.16 -10.29
N GLY A 344 -17.17 -13.91 -10.23
CA GLY A 344 -17.75 -12.96 -9.28
C GLY A 344 -17.50 -13.34 -7.82
N GLY A 345 -17.67 -14.62 -7.47
CA GLY A 345 -17.40 -15.14 -6.13
C GLY A 345 -15.94 -15.01 -5.72
N ALA A 346 -15.01 -15.32 -6.61
CA ALA A 346 -13.58 -15.17 -6.36
C ALA A 346 -13.19 -13.70 -6.12
N ILE A 347 -13.73 -12.78 -6.92
CA ILE A 347 -13.49 -11.34 -6.75
C ILE A 347 -14.07 -10.84 -5.43
N TYR A 348 -15.28 -11.28 -5.07
CA TYR A 348 -15.90 -10.92 -3.80
C TYR A 348 -15.06 -11.37 -2.60
N HIS A 349 -14.58 -12.63 -2.62
CA HIS A 349 -13.73 -13.16 -1.55
C HIS A 349 -12.38 -12.44 -1.40
N TRP A 350 -11.88 -11.83 -2.48
CA TRP A 350 -10.62 -11.07 -2.44
C TRP A 350 -10.78 -9.63 -1.94
N ILE A 351 -12.01 -9.08 -2.03
CA ILE A 351 -12.34 -7.72 -1.60
C ILE A 351 -12.86 -7.70 -0.15
N ALA A 352 -13.61 -8.73 0.24
CA ALA A 352 -14.10 -8.95 1.60
C ALA A 352 -12.96 -9.39 2.53
#